data_AF-A0AAT9HPJ1-F1
#
_entry.id   AF-A0AAT9HPJ1-F1
#
_cell.length_a   1.000
_cell.length_b   1.000
_cell.length_c   1.000
_cell.angle_alpha   90.00
_cell.angle_beta   90.00
_cell.angle_gamma   90.00
#
_symmetry.space_group_name_H-M   'P 1'
#
loop_
_entity.id
_entity.type
_entity.pdbx_description
1 polymer ?
#
loop_
_entity_poly.entity_id
_entity_poly.type
_entity_poly.pdbx_seq_one_letter_code
_entity_poly.pdbx_strand_id
1 'polypeptide(L)'
;MVKVRAAGLWEHPLGLLALEEGTTPEMKVVGEHLIVGHGRLDASCRRIALELGITLPNQASPQQQGFVETVKSTTGKEFDSTAVNIMRVTHGQIFPAIANVRANTRNTLVRQLADQANDTVLDHITVLEKTGLVNHEQVNFQQTSPPKMPREQVTPPAPQAGAPVLALEIPKELEDLNTVSPAPSPRRRSAKA
;
A
#
# COMPACT_ATOMS: atom_id res chain seq x y z
N MET A 1 10.01 -4.04 7.01
CA MET A 1 10.62 -2.76 6.59
C MET A 1 10.93 -2.72 5.10
N VAL A 2 11.91 -3.49 4.57
CA VAL A 2 12.23 -3.46 3.11
C VAL A 2 11.00 -3.64 2.21
N LYS A 3 10.13 -4.62 2.50
CA LYS A 3 8.87 -4.81 1.76
C LYS A 3 7.89 -3.65 1.88
N VAL A 4 7.77 -3.05 3.06
CA VAL A 4 6.88 -1.88 3.32
C VAL A 4 7.38 -0.66 2.54
N ARG A 5 8.70 -0.42 2.58
CA ARG A 5 9.35 0.63 1.79
C ARG A 5 9.15 0.41 0.28
N ALA A 6 9.36 -0.81 -0.20
CA ALA A 6 9.15 -1.16 -1.59
C ALA A 6 7.70 -0.93 -2.05
N ALA A 7 6.72 -1.23 -1.19
CA ALA A 7 5.31 -0.94 -1.45
C ALA A 7 5.07 0.57 -1.63
N GLY A 8 5.57 1.40 -0.71
CA GLY A 8 5.45 2.86 -0.85
C GLY A 8 6.08 3.42 -2.12
N LEU A 9 7.19 2.85 -2.58
CA LEU A 9 7.90 3.29 -3.79
C LEU A 9 7.11 3.12 -5.11
N TRP A 10 6.01 2.36 -5.12
CA TRP A 10 5.12 2.25 -6.29
C TRP A 10 3.69 2.72 -6.00
N GLU A 11 3.19 2.58 -4.76
CA GLU A 11 1.81 2.97 -4.40
C GLU A 11 1.68 4.48 -4.18
N HIS A 12 2.72 5.16 -3.68
CA HIS A 12 2.73 6.62 -3.57
C HIS A 12 2.64 7.32 -4.94
N PRO A 13 3.49 7.02 -5.94
CA PRO A 13 3.35 7.63 -7.27
C PRO A 13 2.07 7.20 -7.97
N LEU A 14 1.55 5.99 -7.74
CA LEU A 14 0.25 5.60 -8.24
C LEU A 14 -0.90 6.39 -7.57
N GLY A 15 -0.77 6.74 -6.29
CA GLY A 15 -1.71 7.61 -5.60
C GLY A 15 -1.74 9.03 -6.18
N LEU A 16 -0.58 9.59 -6.52
CA LEU A 16 -0.48 10.86 -7.26
C LEU A 16 -1.17 10.76 -8.62
N LEU A 17 -0.96 9.65 -9.34
CA LEU A 17 -1.62 9.43 -10.62
C LEU A 17 -3.14 9.27 -10.47
N ALA A 18 -3.62 8.62 -9.42
CA ALA A 18 -5.05 8.49 -9.13
C ALA A 18 -5.69 9.87 -8.83
N LEU A 19 -4.98 10.76 -8.13
CA LEU A 19 -5.42 12.14 -7.92
C LEU A 19 -5.54 12.93 -9.22
N GLU A 20 -4.70 12.65 -10.22
CA GLU A 20 -4.73 13.32 -11.52
C GLU A 20 -5.76 12.68 -12.46
N GLU A 21 -5.65 11.38 -12.71
CA GLU A 21 -6.35 10.66 -13.77
C GLU A 21 -7.64 9.96 -13.32
N GLY A 22 -7.80 9.71 -12.02
CA GLY A 22 -8.95 8.98 -11.48
C GLY A 22 -10.29 9.60 -11.90
N THR A 23 -11.26 8.80 -12.34
CA THR A 23 -12.49 9.33 -12.97
C THR A 23 -13.64 9.57 -12.00
N THR A 24 -13.53 9.08 -10.77
CA THR A 24 -14.56 9.21 -9.73
C THR A 24 -14.04 9.91 -8.48
N PRO A 25 -14.92 10.56 -7.68
CA PRO A 25 -14.54 11.09 -6.37
C PRO A 25 -13.92 10.03 -5.47
N GLU A 26 -14.44 8.79 -5.50
CA GLU A 26 -13.90 7.68 -4.73
C GLU A 26 -12.47 7.33 -5.14
N MET A 27 -12.13 7.42 -6.43
CA MET A 27 -10.76 7.21 -6.89
C MET A 27 -9.82 8.34 -6.46
N LYS A 28 -10.31 9.58 -6.35
CA LYS A 28 -9.53 10.69 -5.76
C LYS A 28 -9.24 10.41 -4.29
N VAL A 29 -10.23 9.97 -3.52
CA VAL A 29 -10.04 9.54 -2.12
C VAL A 29 -9.02 8.41 -2.01
N VAL A 30 -9.07 7.42 -2.91
CA VAL A 30 -8.03 6.37 -2.97
C VAL A 30 -6.65 6.99 -3.15
N GLY A 31 -6.48 7.92 -4.08
CA GLY A 31 -5.22 8.63 -4.31
C GLY A 31 -4.69 9.34 -3.05
N GLU A 32 -5.52 10.13 -2.39
CA GLU A 32 -5.17 10.86 -1.15
C GLU A 32 -4.68 9.91 -0.05
N HIS A 33 -5.43 8.83 0.16
CA HIS A 33 -5.11 7.83 1.18
C HIS A 33 -3.78 7.13 0.87
N LEU A 34 -3.53 6.72 -0.37
CA LEU A 34 -2.27 6.09 -0.78
C LEU A 34 -1.06 7.00 -0.54
N ILE A 35 -1.16 8.27 -0.94
CA ILE A 35 -0.08 9.25 -0.78
C ILE A 35 0.27 9.40 0.71
N VAL A 36 -0.75 9.63 1.54
CA VAL A 36 -0.56 9.90 2.97
C VAL A 36 -0.11 8.65 3.72
N GLY A 37 -0.77 7.51 3.48
CA GLY A 37 -0.45 6.23 4.11
C GLY A 37 0.98 5.81 3.83
N HIS A 38 1.38 5.80 2.56
CA HIS A 38 2.73 5.40 2.16
C HIS A 38 3.80 6.43 2.52
N GLY A 39 3.50 7.74 2.49
CA GLY A 39 4.41 8.78 2.98
C GLY A 39 4.72 8.62 4.48
N ARG A 40 3.69 8.35 5.30
CA ARG A 40 3.86 8.11 6.74
C ARG A 40 4.63 6.81 7.02
N LEU A 41 4.35 5.73 6.28
CA LEU A 41 5.10 4.48 6.40
C LEU A 41 6.56 4.65 5.97
N ASP A 42 6.81 5.44 4.93
CA ASP A 42 8.16 5.75 4.47
C ASP A 42 8.97 6.48 5.53
N ALA A 43 8.42 7.56 6.10
CA ALA A 43 9.07 8.31 7.17
C ALA A 43 9.46 7.39 8.34
N SER A 44 8.55 6.50 8.75
CA SER A 44 8.82 5.48 9.77
C SER A 44 9.90 4.49 9.35
N CYS A 45 9.86 3.99 8.10
CA CYS A 45 10.88 3.07 7.59
C CYS A 45 12.26 3.72 7.59
N ARG A 46 12.39 4.95 7.07
CA ARG A 46 13.67 5.67 7.02
C ARG A 46 14.24 5.89 8.41
N ARG A 47 13.42 6.30 9.38
CA ARG A 47 13.85 6.47 10.77
C ARG A 47 14.32 5.16 11.40
N ILE A 48 13.50 4.10 11.33
CA ILE A 48 13.81 2.80 11.95
C ILE A 48 15.00 2.12 11.26
N ALA A 49 15.16 2.30 9.96
CA ALA A 49 16.28 1.77 9.21
C ALA A 49 17.63 2.30 9.71
N LEU A 50 17.71 3.59 10.04
CA LEU A 50 18.92 4.20 10.62
C LEU A 50 19.24 3.57 11.98
N GLU A 51 18.25 3.46 12.87
CA GLU A 51 18.41 2.88 14.21
C GLU A 51 18.86 1.41 14.18
N LEU A 52 18.46 0.67 13.15
CA LEU A 52 18.75 -0.76 13.02
C LEU A 52 19.89 -1.08 12.04
N GLY A 53 20.52 -0.06 11.43
CA GLY A 53 21.57 -0.25 10.43
C GLY A 53 21.11 -1.01 9.18
N ILE A 54 19.85 -0.85 8.77
CA ILE A 54 19.26 -1.55 7.63
C ILE A 54 19.27 -0.66 6.40
N THR A 55 19.86 -1.13 5.31
CA THR A 55 19.81 -0.45 4.01
C THR A 55 18.41 -0.56 3.41
N LEU A 56 17.84 0.57 3.00
CA LEU A 56 16.56 0.64 2.31
C LEU A 56 16.73 0.70 0.79
N PRO A 57 15.81 0.09 0.01
CA PRO A 57 15.78 0.29 -1.42
C PRO A 57 15.32 1.71 -1.76
N ASN A 58 15.75 2.18 -2.92
CA ASN A 58 15.33 3.45 -3.54
C ASN A 58 14.40 3.25 -4.75
N GLN A 59 14.15 2.00 -5.14
CA GLN A 59 13.25 1.65 -6.25
C GLN A 59 12.38 0.46 -5.83
N ALA A 60 11.16 0.40 -6.37
CA ALA A 60 10.29 -0.75 -6.21
C ALA A 60 10.86 -1.98 -6.96
N SER A 61 10.35 -3.17 -6.69
CA SER A 61 10.74 -4.38 -7.44
C SER A 61 10.35 -4.27 -8.92
N PRO A 62 10.99 -5.03 -9.83
CA PRO A 62 10.59 -5.08 -11.23
C PRO A 62 9.09 -5.41 -11.43
N GLN A 63 8.55 -6.33 -10.63
CA GLN A 63 7.12 -6.64 -10.64
C GLN A 63 6.26 -5.41 -10.30
N GLN A 64 6.62 -4.69 -9.24
CA GLN A 64 5.89 -3.51 -8.79
C GLN A 64 5.96 -2.36 -9.80
N GLN A 65 7.10 -2.18 -10.47
CA GLN A 65 7.21 -1.23 -11.57
C GLN A 65 6.29 -1.63 -12.74
N GLY A 66 6.21 -2.92 -13.06
CA GLY A 66 5.28 -3.44 -14.06
C GLY A 66 3.81 -3.17 -13.73
N PHE A 67 3.43 -3.15 -12.45
CA PHE A 67 2.08 -2.74 -12.03
C PHE A 67 1.78 -1.29 -12.41
N VAL A 68 2.72 -0.37 -12.12
CA VAL A 68 2.58 1.05 -12.45
C VAL A 68 2.50 1.25 -13.96
N GLU A 69 3.35 0.58 -14.73
CA GLU A 69 3.31 0.67 -16.20
C GLU A 69 2.00 0.12 -16.79
N THR A 70 1.47 -0.97 -16.22
CA THR A 70 0.17 -1.52 -16.61
C THR A 70 -0.93 -0.48 -16.40
N VAL A 71 -0.99 0.14 -15.22
CA VAL A 71 -1.99 1.17 -14.93
C VAL A 71 -1.82 2.40 -15.83
N LYS A 72 -0.60 2.91 -16.01
CA LYS A 72 -0.32 4.07 -16.88
C LYS A 72 -0.71 3.85 -18.34
N SER A 73 -0.74 2.60 -18.80
CA SER A 73 -1.14 2.28 -20.18
C SER A 73 -2.67 2.34 -20.40
N THR A 74 -3.44 2.49 -19.32
CA THR A 74 -4.91 2.55 -19.35
C THR A 74 -5.41 3.97 -19.04
N THR A 75 -6.64 4.30 -19.45
CA THR A 75 -7.25 5.62 -19.23
C THR A 75 -8.73 5.50 -18.85
N GLY A 76 -9.30 6.58 -18.32
CA GLY A 76 -10.72 6.64 -18.02
C GLY A 76 -11.17 5.55 -17.02
N LYS A 77 -12.31 4.91 -17.27
CA LYS A 77 -12.82 3.84 -16.39
C LYS A 77 -11.92 2.61 -16.32
N GLU A 78 -11.15 2.35 -17.38
CA GLU A 78 -10.21 1.23 -17.40
C GLU A 78 -9.03 1.50 -16.46
N PHE A 79 -8.59 2.75 -16.37
CA PHE A 79 -7.60 3.19 -15.38
C PHE A 79 -8.07 2.89 -13.96
N ASP A 80 -9.27 3.36 -13.57
CA ASP A 80 -9.78 3.16 -12.22
C ASP A 80 -9.91 1.66 -11.89
N SER A 81 -10.49 0.86 -12.79
CA SER A 81 -10.68 -0.58 -12.59
C SER A 81 -9.34 -1.33 -12.48
N THR A 82 -8.38 -1.02 -13.35
CA THR A 82 -7.06 -1.68 -13.36
C THR A 82 -6.28 -1.33 -12.09
N ALA A 83 -6.25 -0.05 -11.72
CA ALA A 83 -5.59 0.44 -10.53
C ALA A 83 -6.17 -0.19 -9.25
N VAL A 84 -7.50 -0.17 -9.11
CA VAL A 84 -8.19 -0.71 -7.93
C VAL A 84 -7.92 -2.20 -7.75
N ASN A 85 -8.02 -2.98 -8.83
CA ASN A 85 -7.86 -4.44 -8.74
C ASN A 85 -6.40 -4.85 -8.45
N ILE A 86 -5.42 -4.19 -9.08
CA ILE A 86 -4.00 -4.42 -8.78
C ILE A 86 -3.72 -4.12 -7.30
N MET A 87 -4.11 -2.94 -6.81
CA MET A 87 -3.86 -2.55 -5.42
C MET A 87 -4.60 -3.45 -4.44
N ARG A 88 -5.83 -3.87 -4.74
CA ARG A 88 -6.60 -4.72 -3.83
C ARG A 88 -5.97 -6.11 -3.70
N VAL A 89 -5.40 -6.65 -4.78
CA VAL A 89 -4.64 -7.91 -4.78
C VAL A 89 -3.40 -7.77 -3.89
N THR A 90 -2.55 -6.78 -4.14
CA THR A 90 -1.27 -6.60 -3.42
C THR A 90 -1.49 -6.37 -1.92
N HIS A 91 -2.48 -5.57 -1.55
CA HIS A 91 -2.83 -5.33 -0.15
C HIS A 91 -3.27 -6.60 0.56
N GLY A 92 -4.12 -7.44 -0.05
CA GLY A 92 -4.53 -8.70 0.56
C GLY A 92 -3.41 -9.74 0.63
N GLN A 93 -2.46 -9.72 -0.31
CA GLN A 93 -1.29 -10.61 -0.27
C GLN A 93 -0.30 -10.24 0.84
N ILE A 94 -0.08 -8.93 1.10
CA ILE A 94 0.88 -8.49 2.11
C ILE A 94 0.31 -8.53 3.54
N PHE A 95 -1.00 -8.39 3.70
CA PHE A 95 -1.65 -8.27 5.00
C PHE A 95 -1.32 -9.42 5.99
N PRO A 96 -1.38 -10.71 5.62
CA PRO A 96 -0.99 -11.81 6.52
C PRO A 96 0.48 -11.74 6.97
N ALA A 97 1.38 -11.25 6.11
CA ALA A 97 2.79 -11.13 6.44
C ALA A 97 3.04 -10.03 7.50
N ILE A 98 2.32 -8.91 7.40
CA ILE A 98 2.40 -7.82 8.39
C ILE A 98 1.85 -8.32 9.74
N ALA A 99 0.69 -8.97 9.72
CA ALA A 99 0.10 -9.58 10.91
C ALA A 99 1.04 -10.58 11.59
N ASN A 100 1.69 -11.45 10.81
CA ASN A 100 2.66 -12.41 11.34
C ASN A 100 3.87 -11.73 12.00
N VAL A 101 4.42 -10.66 11.38
CA VAL A 101 5.52 -9.88 11.98
C VAL A 101 5.06 -9.22 13.28
N ARG A 102 3.88 -8.59 13.27
CA ARG A 102 3.29 -7.93 14.44
C ARG A 102 3.12 -8.90 15.62
N ALA A 103 2.69 -10.12 15.34
CA ALA A 103 2.45 -11.15 16.35
C ALA A 103 3.75 -11.68 16.98
N ASN A 104 4.81 -11.83 16.18
CA ASN A 104 5.99 -12.61 16.59
C ASN A 104 7.23 -11.78 16.90
N THR A 105 7.36 -10.57 16.34
CA THR A 105 8.56 -9.76 16.57
C THR A 105 8.75 -9.48 18.05
N ARG A 106 9.98 -9.42 18.56
CA ARG A 106 10.27 -8.95 19.93
C ARG A 106 10.79 -7.51 19.93
N ASN A 107 11.16 -6.98 18.78
CA ASN A 107 11.64 -5.62 18.63
C ASN A 107 10.47 -4.62 18.64
N THR A 108 10.53 -3.63 19.53
CA THR A 108 9.46 -2.65 19.74
C THR A 108 9.28 -1.70 18.55
N LEU A 109 10.38 -1.25 17.92
CA LEU A 109 10.33 -0.41 16.71
C LEU A 109 9.68 -1.15 15.55
N VAL A 110 10.05 -2.42 15.33
CA VAL A 110 9.45 -3.26 14.28
C VAL A 110 7.96 -3.51 14.53
N ARG A 111 7.56 -3.67 15.80
CA ARG A 111 6.14 -3.82 16.15
C ARG A 111 5.35 -2.55 15.90
N GLN A 112 5.85 -1.39 16.30
CA GLN A 112 5.20 -0.12 16.01
C GLN A 112 5.01 0.08 14.50
N LEU A 113 6.03 -0.23 13.70
CA LEU A 113 5.92 -0.18 12.24
C LEU A 113 4.89 -1.18 11.69
N ALA A 114 4.79 -2.37 12.29
CA ALA A 114 3.81 -3.37 11.87
C ALA A 114 2.37 -2.98 12.26
N ASP A 115 2.17 -2.34 13.42
CA ASP A 115 0.88 -1.78 13.81
C ASP A 115 0.45 -0.69 12.81
N GLN A 116 1.33 0.27 12.52
CA GLN A 116 1.07 1.32 11.51
C GLN A 116 0.78 0.74 10.12
N ALA A 117 1.54 -0.27 9.69
CA ALA A 117 1.33 -0.90 8.39
C ALA A 117 0.02 -1.67 8.31
N ASN A 118 -0.42 -2.32 9.39
CA ASN A 118 -1.75 -2.92 9.45
C ASN A 118 -2.84 -1.86 9.30
N ASP A 119 -2.68 -0.71 9.97
CA ASP A 119 -3.64 0.38 9.87
C ASP A 119 -3.77 0.94 8.46
N THR A 120 -2.64 1.24 7.82
CA THR A 120 -2.60 1.71 6.44
C THR A 120 -3.21 0.69 5.47
N VAL A 121 -2.87 -0.60 5.59
CA VAL A 121 -3.38 -1.62 4.66
C VAL A 121 -4.89 -1.80 4.79
N LEU A 122 -5.44 -1.78 6.02
CA LEU A 122 -6.89 -1.90 6.23
C LEU A 122 -7.65 -0.66 5.73
N ASP A 123 -7.10 0.53 5.95
CA ASP A 123 -7.62 1.77 5.39
C ASP A 123 -7.67 1.70 3.85
N HIS A 124 -6.55 1.33 3.21
CA HIS A 124 -6.45 1.25 1.75
C HIS A 124 -7.40 0.22 1.16
N ILE A 125 -7.48 -0.98 1.74
CA ILE A 125 -8.47 -1.99 1.35
C ILE A 125 -9.89 -1.41 1.39
N THR A 126 -10.20 -0.64 2.41
CA THR A 126 -11.54 -0.08 2.60
C THR A 126 -11.87 0.99 1.58
N VAL A 127 -10.96 1.94 1.29
CA VAL A 127 -11.22 2.96 0.26
C VAL A 127 -11.25 2.36 -1.15
N LEU A 128 -10.44 1.33 -1.41
CA LEU A 128 -10.49 0.57 -2.67
C LEU A 128 -11.84 -0.12 -2.85
N GLU A 129 -12.37 -0.78 -1.81
CA GLU A 129 -13.68 -1.44 -1.86
C GLU A 129 -14.83 -0.44 -2.03
N LYS A 130 -14.72 0.77 -1.45
CA LYS A 130 -15.71 1.84 -1.62
C LYS A 130 -15.84 2.35 -3.05
N THR A 131 -14.86 2.13 -3.92
CA THR A 131 -14.96 2.48 -5.34
C THR A 131 -16.03 1.67 -6.07
N GLY A 132 -16.38 0.49 -5.54
CA GLY A 132 -17.27 -0.47 -6.20
C GLY A 132 -16.65 -1.17 -7.42
N LEU A 133 -15.34 -1.01 -7.66
CA LEU A 133 -14.65 -1.55 -8.84
C LEU A 133 -13.88 -2.85 -8.58
N VAL A 134 -13.90 -3.35 -7.34
CA VAL A 134 -13.19 -4.57 -6.96
C VAL A 134 -13.86 -5.81 -7.57
N ASN A 135 -13.12 -6.53 -8.41
CA ASN A 135 -13.48 -7.86 -8.88
C ASN A 135 -13.07 -8.91 -7.83
N HIS A 136 -13.95 -9.19 -6.88
CA HIS A 136 -13.67 -10.09 -5.76
C HIS A 136 -13.29 -11.51 -6.18
N GLU A 137 -13.89 -12.05 -7.24
CA GLU A 137 -13.57 -13.40 -7.71
C GLU A 137 -12.13 -13.48 -8.20
N GLN A 138 -11.74 -12.55 -9.07
CA GLN A 138 -10.38 -12.45 -9.60
C GLN A 138 -9.36 -12.17 -8.49
N VAL A 139 -9.67 -11.21 -7.62
CA VAL A 139 -8.81 -10.81 -6.49
C VAL A 139 -8.55 -12.01 -5.57
N ASN A 140 -9.60 -12.72 -5.16
CA ASN A 140 -9.48 -13.87 -4.26
C ASN A 140 -8.65 -14.98 -4.91
N PHE A 141 -8.92 -15.30 -6.18
CA PHE A 141 -8.17 -16.31 -6.91
C PHE A 141 -6.66 -16.00 -6.97
N GLN A 142 -6.30 -14.74 -7.24
CA GLN A 142 -4.90 -14.31 -7.31
C GLN A 142 -4.23 -14.30 -5.92
N GLN A 143 -4.95 -13.95 -4.86
CA GLN A 143 -4.43 -13.94 -3.50
C GLN A 143 -4.14 -15.34 -2.95
N THR A 144 -4.97 -16.33 -3.29
CA THR A 144 -4.81 -17.72 -2.81
C THR A 144 -3.93 -18.59 -3.70
N SER A 145 -3.51 -18.08 -4.86
CA SER A 145 -2.65 -18.81 -5.78
C SER A 145 -1.18 -18.74 -5.35
N PRO A 146 -0.40 -19.83 -5.52
CA PRO A 146 1.04 -19.82 -5.23
C PRO A 146 1.79 -18.76 -6.07
N PRO A 147 2.84 -18.12 -5.52
CA PRO A 147 3.67 -17.19 -6.28
C PRO A 147 4.33 -17.91 -7.46
N LYS A 148 4.18 -17.37 -8.67
CA LYS A 148 4.77 -17.95 -9.89
C LYS A 148 6.06 -17.25 -10.35
N MET A 149 6.37 -16.07 -9.79
CA MET A 149 7.48 -15.24 -10.27
C MET A 149 8.83 -15.59 -9.63
N PRO A 150 9.94 -15.53 -10.39
CA PRO A 150 11.29 -15.63 -9.86
C PRO A 150 11.57 -14.60 -8.75
N ARG A 151 12.47 -14.94 -7.82
CA ARG A 151 12.79 -14.09 -6.66
C ARG A 151 13.32 -12.71 -7.08
N GLU A 152 14.05 -12.67 -8.18
CA GLU A 152 14.68 -11.46 -8.73
C GLU A 152 13.61 -10.45 -9.20
N GLN A 153 12.44 -10.92 -9.64
CA GLN A 153 11.35 -10.04 -10.08
C GLN A 153 10.57 -9.44 -8.91
N VAL A 154 10.53 -10.13 -7.77
CA VAL A 154 9.76 -9.73 -6.59
C VAL A 154 10.63 -9.08 -5.51
N THR A 155 11.94 -8.98 -5.74
CA THR A 155 12.90 -8.37 -4.81
C THR A 155 13.30 -6.99 -5.33
N PRO A 156 13.14 -5.92 -4.54
CA PRO A 156 13.66 -4.59 -4.89
C PRO A 156 15.18 -4.62 -5.07
N PRO A 157 15.73 -3.90 -6.06
CA PRO A 157 17.18 -3.80 -6.21
C PRO A 157 17.80 -3.05 -5.02
N ALA A 158 19.03 -3.41 -4.67
CA ALA A 158 19.82 -2.65 -3.71
C ALA A 158 20.07 -1.22 -4.23
N PRO A 159 20.11 -0.20 -3.35
CA PRO A 159 20.46 1.15 -3.78
C PRO A 159 21.91 1.20 -4.29
N GLN A 160 22.18 2.09 -5.24
CA GLN A 160 23.56 2.38 -5.67
C GLN A 160 24.37 2.94 -4.50
N ALA A 161 25.66 2.59 -4.44
CA ALA A 161 26.54 3.07 -3.38
C ALA A 161 26.60 4.61 -3.39
N GLY A 162 26.39 5.23 -2.22
CA GLY A 162 26.39 6.70 -2.07
C GLY A 162 25.12 7.41 -2.56
N ALA A 163 24.12 6.70 -3.09
CA ALA A 163 22.86 7.31 -3.49
C ALA A 163 22.08 7.82 -2.26
N PRO A 164 21.52 9.04 -2.30
CA PRO A 164 20.67 9.54 -1.22
C PRO A 164 19.39 8.70 -1.11
N VAL A 165 18.86 8.55 0.11
CA VAL A 165 17.58 7.86 0.31
C VAL A 165 16.46 8.74 -0.21
N LEU A 166 15.63 8.21 -1.11
CA LEU A 166 14.46 8.91 -1.64
C LEU A 166 13.39 9.08 -0.53
N ALA A 167 12.86 10.29 -0.34
CA ALA A 167 11.73 10.51 0.57
C ALA A 167 10.40 10.51 -0.21
N LEU A 168 9.36 9.93 0.36
CA LEU A 168 7.99 10.03 -0.17
C LEU A 168 7.26 11.16 0.54
N GLU A 169 7.14 12.29 -0.15
CA GLU A 169 6.57 13.52 0.42
C GLU A 169 5.04 13.45 0.48
N ILE A 170 4.47 13.97 1.57
CA ILE A 170 3.03 14.16 1.72
C ILE A 170 2.74 15.62 1.33
N PRO A 171 1.84 15.87 0.36
CA PRO A 171 1.41 17.23 0.04
C PRO A 171 0.86 17.92 1.27
N LYS A 172 1.16 19.21 1.42
CA LYS A 172 0.80 19.99 2.61
C LYS A 172 -0.70 19.99 2.88
N GLU A 173 -1.49 19.97 1.82
CA GLU A 173 -2.95 19.95 1.84
C GLU A 173 -3.52 18.65 2.42
N LEU A 174 -2.72 17.57 2.45
CA LEU A 174 -3.11 16.25 2.92
C LEU A 174 -2.44 15.85 4.25
N GLU A 175 -1.63 16.72 4.86
CA GLU A 175 -0.89 16.41 6.10
C GLU A 175 -1.82 15.93 7.24
N ASP A 176 -3.00 16.53 7.34
CA ASP A 176 -4.02 16.25 8.37
C ASP A 176 -4.99 15.12 7.99
N LEU A 177 -4.86 14.50 6.81
CA LEU A 177 -5.76 13.43 6.36
C LEU A 177 -5.67 12.23 7.31
N ASN A 178 -6.82 11.74 7.76
CA ASN A 178 -6.89 10.57 8.63
C ASN A 178 -6.93 9.27 7.82
N THR A 179 -5.89 8.45 7.93
CA THR A 179 -5.71 7.18 7.19
C THR A 179 -5.60 5.99 8.15
N VAL A 180 -6.37 6.00 9.24
CA VAL A 180 -6.37 4.91 10.23
C VAL A 180 -7.36 3.81 9.85
N SER A 181 -7.12 2.60 10.37
CA SER A 181 -8.05 1.47 10.22
C SER A 181 -9.50 1.88 10.51
N PRO A 182 -10.46 1.45 9.69
CA PRO A 182 -11.87 1.68 9.98
C PRO A 182 -12.30 0.95 11.26
N ALA A 183 -13.11 1.63 12.06
CA ALA A 183 -13.72 1.02 13.23
C ALA A 183 -14.77 -0.04 12.81
N PRO A 184 -14.94 -1.14 13.57
CA PRO A 184 -16.01 -2.09 13.33
C PRO A 184 -17.37 -1.40 13.37
N SER A 185 -18.22 -1.63 12.38
CA SER A 185 -19.60 -1.13 12.42
C SER A 185 -20.31 -1.69 13.65
N PRO A 186 -20.95 -0.85 14.48
CA PRO A 186 -21.73 -1.35 15.60
C PRO A 186 -22.85 -2.26 15.08
N ARG A 187 -22.97 -3.48 15.63
CA ARG A 187 -24.09 -4.37 15.31
C ARG A 187 -25.39 -3.63 15.55
N ARG A 188 -26.24 -3.49 14.52
CA ARG A 188 -27.65 -3.09 14.71
C ARG A 188 -28.25 -4.04 15.73
N ARG A 189 -28.60 -3.56 16.92
CA ARG A 189 -29.49 -4.29 17.82
C ARG A 189 -30.81 -4.43 17.08
N SER A 190 -31.18 -5.66 16.73
CA SER A 190 -32.52 -5.96 16.26
C SER A 190 -33.50 -5.48 17.33
N ALA A 191 -34.29 -4.47 17.03
CA ALA A 191 -35.44 -4.14 17.84
C ALA A 191 -36.34 -5.38 17.80
N LYS A 192 -36.50 -6.06 18.94
CA LYS A 192 -37.52 -7.10 19.09
C LYS A 192 -38.86 -6.39 18.93
N ALA A 193 -39.62 -6.80 17.92
CA ALA A 193 -41.05 -6.51 17.78
C ALA A 193 -41.83 -7.26 18.88
#